data_AF-B4CYW8-F1
#
_entry.id   AF-B4CYW8-F1
#
_cell.length_a   1.000
_cell.length_b   1.000
_cell.length_c   1.000
_cell.angle_alpha   90.00
_cell.angle_beta   90.00
_cell.angle_gamma   90.00
#
_symmetry.space_group_name_H-M   'P 1'
#
loop_
_entity.id
_entity.type
_entity.pdbx_description
1 polymer ?
#
loop_
_entity_poly.entity_id
_entity_poly.type
_entity_poly.pdbx_seq_one_letter_code
_entity_poly.pdbx_strand_id
1 'polypeptide(L)'
;MLNDVKAGFTFVYDPESKVTDSNDGSSSTGRFITIRVSSGKEIRTKEEFIKQMAEVACLSFGFDPASDKGKAIKDIVKSDAFIDAVCPDGYKPWELESGGFTDEATKTLLGEDMKQQRLLGKAPKDPQPTEGKRTAQVLNSFLNHLGDRDEPMVTVATVGRHGFNALPNHPSLDRLKGKNPTETAENVDKYLVKKGETLKNTELSTERAAWLFDQELDNAIENCDSEFEADLVNGARTHRPTDKMKPEAVNRAIKDAMATYYDKLARKKANAWKVKEESEGRAVTAEDLNKKKTTLEGGYVTSRENRAKSALIRDMGAPEFVIADTNWGGPGDKTLFVIAPDPTTGEPIMWKKTLPPGSLRPAGRQWVDDEWEQIS
;
A
#
# COMPACT_ATOMS: atom_id res chain seq x y z
N MET A 1 4.40 36.84 12.51
CA MET A 1 3.85 36.11 11.35
C MET A 1 4.04 34.60 11.44
N LEU A 2 5.25 34.03 11.34
CA LEU A 2 5.40 32.55 11.32
C LEU A 2 4.89 31.88 12.60
N ASN A 3 5.13 32.48 13.76
CA ASN A 3 4.63 31.98 15.05
C ASN A 3 3.11 32.13 15.18
N ASP A 4 2.54 33.21 14.64
CA ASP A 4 1.09 33.47 14.67
C ASP A 4 0.33 32.56 13.68
N VAL A 5 0.96 32.23 12.55
CA VAL A 5 0.47 31.24 11.59
C VAL A 5 0.50 29.84 12.23
N LYS A 6 1.60 29.45 12.88
CA LYS A 6 1.69 28.18 13.60
C LYS A 6 0.69 28.09 14.77
N ALA A 7 0.47 29.17 15.51
CA ALA A 7 -0.51 29.22 16.59
C ALA A 7 -1.97 29.31 16.09
N GLY A 8 -2.18 29.68 14.83
CA GLY A 8 -3.49 29.87 14.23
C GLY A 8 -4.20 28.59 13.81
N PHE A 9 -3.48 27.48 13.70
CA PHE A 9 -3.99 26.20 13.24
C PHE A 9 -3.57 25.06 14.17
N THR A 10 -4.40 24.03 14.26
CA THR A 10 -4.09 22.77 14.95
C THR A 10 -4.63 21.60 14.14
N PHE A 11 -4.29 20.37 14.53
CA PHE A 11 -4.76 19.16 13.87
C PHE A 11 -5.61 18.35 14.84
N VAL A 12 -6.79 17.92 14.39
CA VAL A 12 -7.67 17.01 15.15
C VAL A 12 -7.91 15.76 14.33
N TYR A 13 -7.85 14.60 14.96
CA TYR A 13 -8.16 13.33 14.31
C TYR A 13 -9.68 13.15 14.23
N ASP A 14 -10.20 12.99 13.01
CA ASP A 14 -11.61 12.65 12.75
C ASP A 14 -11.68 11.19 12.27
N PRO A 15 -12.13 10.25 13.12
CA PRO A 15 -12.20 8.83 12.79
C PRO A 15 -13.22 8.50 11.70
N GLU A 16 -14.20 9.36 11.43
CA GLU A 16 -15.28 9.12 10.47
C GLU A 16 -14.99 9.72 9.09
N SER A 17 -14.01 10.62 8.99
CA SER A 17 -13.66 11.26 7.72
C SER A 17 -13.16 10.24 6.71
N LYS A 18 -13.85 10.12 5.58
CA LYS A 18 -13.43 9.29 4.44
C LYS A 18 -12.19 9.87 3.76
N VAL A 19 -11.28 9.00 3.35
CA VAL A 19 -10.08 9.36 2.58
C VAL A 19 -10.35 9.08 1.11
N THR A 20 -10.22 10.10 0.26
CA THR A 20 -10.52 10.00 -1.18
C THR A 20 -9.45 9.26 -1.99
N ASP A 21 -8.20 9.23 -1.50
CA ASP A 21 -7.04 8.62 -2.16
C ASP A 21 -6.34 7.57 -1.25
N SER A 22 -7.10 6.60 -0.73
CA SER A 22 -6.52 5.45 0.00
C SER A 22 -5.84 4.47 -0.97
N ASN A 23 -4.59 4.74 -1.37
CA ASN A 23 -3.90 4.01 -2.44
C ASN A 23 -2.67 3.19 -2.01
N ASP A 24 -2.63 2.75 -0.76
CA ASP A 24 -1.53 1.92 -0.26
C ASP A 24 -1.90 1.04 0.94
N GLY A 25 -3.19 0.79 1.19
CA GLY A 25 -3.65 0.06 2.38
C GLY A 25 -3.88 0.95 3.60
N SER A 26 -3.81 2.27 3.45
CA SER A 26 -4.32 3.25 4.42
C SER A 26 -5.76 2.97 4.85
N SER A 27 -6.13 3.47 6.03
CA SER A 27 -7.52 3.39 6.49
C SER A 27 -8.43 4.18 5.54
N SER A 28 -9.53 3.58 5.08
CA SER A 28 -10.53 4.24 4.23
C SER A 28 -11.32 5.34 4.97
N THR A 29 -11.19 5.37 6.29
CA THR A 29 -11.78 6.33 7.23
C THR A 29 -10.76 6.71 8.29
N GLY A 30 -10.83 7.93 8.83
CA GLY A 30 -9.88 8.36 9.86
C GLY A 30 -8.69 9.12 9.31
N ARG A 31 -8.73 10.45 9.42
CA ARG A 31 -7.61 11.34 9.07
C ARG A 31 -7.51 12.52 10.02
N PHE A 32 -6.36 13.17 10.03
CA PHE A 32 -6.23 14.47 10.65
C PHE A 32 -6.91 15.54 9.80
N ILE A 33 -7.52 16.50 10.47
CA ILE A 33 -8.16 17.67 9.86
C ILE A 33 -7.49 18.90 10.43
N THR A 34 -7.12 19.82 9.56
CA THR A 34 -6.65 21.14 9.98
C THR A 34 -7.82 21.94 10.54
N ILE A 35 -7.68 22.41 11.77
CA ILE A 35 -8.66 23.21 12.49
C ILE A 35 -8.11 24.62 12.69
N ARG A 36 -8.95 25.63 12.45
CA ARG A 36 -8.69 27.01 12.86
C ARG A 36 -8.87 27.13 14.37
N VAL A 37 -7.81 27.45 15.11
CA VAL A 37 -7.84 27.50 16.58
C VAL A 37 -8.88 28.49 17.11
N SER A 38 -9.00 29.67 16.49
CA SER A 38 -9.87 30.73 16.99
C SER A 38 -11.37 30.48 16.79
N SER A 39 -11.75 29.63 15.83
CA SER A 39 -13.16 29.40 15.48
C SER A 39 -13.59 27.93 15.59
N GLY A 40 -12.64 27.01 15.82
CA GLY A 40 -12.89 25.58 15.72
C GLY A 40 -13.25 25.12 14.30
N LYS A 41 -13.09 25.98 13.29
CA LYS A 41 -13.53 25.67 11.93
C LYS A 41 -12.61 24.61 11.30
N GLU A 42 -13.22 23.53 10.85
CA GLU A 42 -12.57 22.52 10.02
C GLU A 42 -12.22 23.06 8.64
N ILE A 43 -11.04 22.69 8.15
CA ILE A 43 -10.52 23.08 6.84
C ILE A 43 -10.38 21.80 6.02
N ARG A 44 -11.33 21.60 5.10
CA ARG A 44 -11.42 20.35 4.31
C ARG A 44 -11.16 20.54 2.82
N THR A 45 -11.00 21.79 2.35
CA THR A 45 -10.69 22.09 0.95
C THR A 45 -9.56 23.12 0.82
N LYS A 46 -8.95 23.16 -0.37
CA LYS A 46 -7.92 24.15 -0.73
C LYS A 46 -8.45 25.58 -0.58
N GLU A 47 -9.69 25.83 -0.98
CA GLU A 47 -10.32 27.16 -0.89
C GLU A 47 -10.48 27.61 0.56
N GLU A 48 -10.90 26.69 1.44
CA GLU A 48 -11.02 26.99 2.87
C GLU A 48 -9.67 27.26 3.50
N PHE A 49 -8.65 26.49 3.12
CA PHE A 49 -7.28 26.70 3.60
C PHE A 49 -6.76 28.08 3.19
N ILE A 50 -6.88 28.44 1.91
CA ILE A 50 -6.48 29.75 1.39
C ILE A 50 -7.21 30.88 2.15
N LYS A 51 -8.52 30.73 2.34
CA LYS A 51 -9.32 31.73 3.06
C LYS A 51 -8.83 31.93 4.49
N GLN A 52 -8.66 30.85 5.24
CA GLN A 52 -8.26 30.93 6.65
C GLN A 52 -6.81 31.38 6.81
N MET A 53 -5.90 30.95 5.94
CA MET A 53 -4.49 31.37 5.95
C MET A 53 -4.35 32.87 5.64
N ALA A 54 -5.10 33.38 4.65
CA ALA A 54 -5.12 34.80 4.35
C ALA A 54 -5.67 35.64 5.52
N GLU A 55 -6.71 35.13 6.20
CA GLU A 55 -7.29 35.78 7.38
C GLU A 55 -6.28 35.85 8.54
N VAL A 56 -5.54 34.77 8.80
CA VAL A 56 -4.46 34.75 9.79
C VAL A 56 -3.35 35.72 9.45
N ALA A 57 -2.91 35.73 8.20
CA ALA A 57 -1.87 36.63 7.75
C ALA A 57 -2.31 38.09 7.89
N CYS A 58 -3.53 38.43 7.46
CA CYS A 58 -4.08 39.79 7.64
C CYS A 58 -4.12 40.20 9.11
N LEU A 59 -4.63 39.35 10.00
CA LEU A 59 -4.65 39.61 11.44
C LEU A 59 -3.24 39.79 12.02
N SER A 60 -2.28 38.96 11.59
CA SER A 60 -0.88 39.03 12.05
C SER A 60 -0.20 40.34 11.64
N PHE A 61 -0.59 40.91 10.51
CA PHE A 61 -0.10 42.20 10.03
C PHE A 61 -0.96 43.39 10.49
N GLY A 62 -2.06 43.15 11.21
CA GLY A 62 -3.01 44.19 11.61
C GLY A 62 -3.75 44.83 10.44
N PHE A 63 -3.91 44.12 9.33
CA PHE A 63 -4.62 44.60 8.15
C PHE A 63 -6.07 44.15 8.18
N ASP A 64 -6.97 45.04 7.77
CA ASP A 64 -8.34 44.66 7.42
C ASP A 64 -8.30 43.75 6.18
N PRO A 65 -8.87 42.53 6.23
CA PRO A 65 -8.96 41.64 5.08
C PRO A 65 -9.63 42.27 3.84
N ALA A 66 -10.49 43.28 4.02
CA ALA A 66 -11.16 44.01 2.94
C ALA A 66 -10.31 45.13 2.33
N SER A 67 -9.23 45.55 3.00
CA SER A 67 -8.30 46.58 2.50
C SER A 67 -7.50 46.10 1.29
N ASP A 68 -6.92 47.02 0.53
CA ASP A 68 -6.07 46.66 -0.61
C ASP A 68 -4.84 45.84 -0.19
N LYS A 69 -4.31 46.07 1.01
CA LYS A 69 -3.25 45.24 1.59
C LYS A 69 -3.75 43.84 1.95
N GLY A 70 -4.97 43.72 2.48
CA GLY A 70 -5.60 42.43 2.76
C GLY A 70 -5.87 41.61 1.49
N LYS A 71 -6.34 42.27 0.43
CA LYS A 71 -6.50 41.65 -0.90
C LYS A 71 -5.17 41.16 -1.46
N ALA A 72 -4.11 41.99 -1.38
CA ALA A 72 -2.78 41.59 -1.82
C ALA A 72 -2.24 40.35 -1.07
N ILE A 73 -2.48 40.25 0.25
CA ILE A 73 -2.14 39.05 1.02
C ILE A 73 -2.92 37.83 0.49
N LYS A 74 -4.21 37.98 0.25
CA LYS A 74 -5.04 36.88 -0.28
C LYS A 74 -4.55 36.40 -1.64
N ASP A 75 -4.14 37.32 -2.51
CA ASP A 75 -3.60 36.98 -3.84
C ASP A 75 -2.27 36.24 -3.73
N ILE A 76 -1.40 36.64 -2.79
CA ILE A 76 -0.16 35.91 -2.49
C ILE A 76 -0.47 34.49 -2.00
N VAL A 77 -1.37 34.33 -1.02
CA VAL A 77 -1.72 33.02 -0.45
C VAL A 77 -2.39 32.11 -1.48
N LYS A 78 -3.11 32.68 -2.45
CA LYS A 78 -3.74 31.93 -3.54
C LYS A 78 -2.74 31.50 -4.63
N SER A 79 -1.59 32.17 -4.73
CA SER A 79 -0.62 31.91 -5.79
C SER A 79 -0.07 30.49 -5.75
N ASP A 80 0.20 29.91 -6.94
CA ASP A 80 0.80 28.58 -7.04
C ASP A 80 2.15 28.53 -6.33
N ALA A 81 2.97 29.59 -6.45
CA ALA A 81 4.26 29.68 -5.75
C ALA A 81 4.12 29.57 -4.22
N PHE A 82 3.11 30.20 -3.62
CA PHE A 82 2.85 30.04 -2.19
C PHE A 82 2.35 28.63 -1.86
N ILE A 83 1.39 28.13 -2.64
CA ILE A 83 0.81 26.79 -2.43
C ILE A 83 1.89 25.71 -2.53
N ASP A 84 2.74 25.74 -3.56
CA ASP A 84 3.84 24.80 -3.75
C ASP A 84 4.86 24.88 -2.60
N ALA A 85 5.13 26.09 -2.10
CA ALA A 85 6.04 26.28 -0.97
C ALA A 85 5.51 25.71 0.35
N VAL A 86 4.19 25.73 0.58
CA VAL A 86 3.56 25.16 1.79
C VAL A 86 3.10 23.71 1.61
N CYS A 87 3.17 23.20 0.38
CA CYS A 87 2.82 21.83 -0.02
C CYS A 87 4.03 21.08 -0.61
N PRO A 88 5.22 21.09 0.04
CA PRO A 88 6.38 20.39 -0.51
C PRO A 88 6.08 18.89 -0.62
N ASP A 89 6.63 18.27 -1.65
CA ASP A 89 6.52 16.81 -1.89
C ASP A 89 5.08 16.28 -1.97
N GLY A 90 4.12 17.13 -2.38
CA GLY A 90 2.73 16.73 -2.55
C GLY A 90 1.89 16.73 -1.27
N TYR A 91 2.45 17.20 -0.14
CA TYR A 91 1.72 17.39 1.11
C TYR A 91 0.57 18.39 0.95
N LYS A 92 -0.64 18.04 1.40
CA LYS A 92 -1.81 18.92 1.30
C LYS A 92 -2.44 19.17 2.68
N PRO A 93 -2.32 20.36 3.27
CA PRO A 93 -2.88 20.67 4.61
C PRO A 93 -4.40 20.46 4.75
N TRP A 94 -5.16 20.54 3.65
CA TRP A 94 -6.61 20.31 3.61
C TRP A 94 -6.99 18.86 3.26
N GLU A 95 -5.99 18.05 2.90
CA GLU A 95 -6.09 16.65 2.49
C GLU A 95 -4.96 15.86 3.18
N LEU A 96 -4.86 15.98 4.51
CA LEU A 96 -3.92 15.17 5.27
C LEU A 96 -4.29 13.69 5.07
N GLU A 97 -3.32 12.91 4.64
CA GLU A 97 -3.45 11.46 4.49
C GLU A 97 -3.70 10.80 5.85
N SER A 98 -4.19 9.55 5.86
CA SER A 98 -4.48 8.80 7.09
C SER A 98 -3.26 8.76 8.02
N GLY A 99 -3.50 8.62 9.33
CA GLY A 99 -2.50 8.84 10.38
C GLY A 99 -1.13 8.18 10.14
N GLY A 100 -0.08 9.01 10.17
CA GLY A 100 1.34 8.61 10.12
C GLY A 100 2.15 9.05 11.35
N PHE A 101 1.49 9.62 12.36
CA PHE A 101 2.12 10.13 13.58
C PHE A 101 2.31 9.03 14.62
N THR A 102 2.99 7.95 14.22
CA THR A 102 3.24 6.80 15.11
C THR A 102 3.99 7.23 16.35
N ASP A 103 4.99 8.10 16.20
CA ASP A 103 5.81 8.57 17.32
C ASP A 103 4.99 9.44 18.29
N GLU A 104 4.16 10.36 17.79
CA GLU A 104 3.32 11.21 18.63
C GLU A 104 2.17 10.44 19.28
N ALA A 105 1.53 9.51 18.55
CA ALA A 105 0.52 8.62 19.10
C ALA A 105 1.12 7.75 20.19
N THR A 106 2.33 7.22 19.98
CA THR A 106 2.99 6.35 20.95
C THR A 106 3.52 7.15 22.14
N LYS A 107 4.06 8.36 21.96
CA LYS A 107 4.38 9.29 23.06
C LYS A 107 3.16 9.68 23.89
N THR A 108 2.00 9.81 23.26
CA THR A 108 0.75 10.07 23.99
C THR A 108 0.37 8.88 24.87
N LEU A 109 0.60 7.65 24.40
CA LEU A 109 0.27 6.42 25.12
C LEU A 109 1.32 6.02 26.17
N LEU A 110 2.60 6.23 25.89
CA LEU A 110 3.75 5.73 26.68
C LEU A 110 4.54 6.85 27.39
N GLY A 111 4.26 8.12 27.10
CA GLY A 111 4.98 9.27 27.65
C GLY A 111 6.31 9.56 26.95
N GLU A 112 7.10 10.46 27.55
CA GLU A 112 8.43 10.87 27.05
C GLU A 112 9.51 9.79 27.24
N ASP A 113 9.24 8.74 28.02
CA ASP A 113 10.16 7.64 28.32
C ASP A 113 10.15 6.52 27.26
N MET A 114 9.50 6.74 26.11
CA MET A 114 9.43 5.80 25.00
C MET A 114 10.83 5.38 24.52
N LYS A 115 11.03 4.07 24.37
CA LYS A 115 12.24 3.47 23.79
C LYS A 115 11.94 2.87 22.43
N GLN A 116 12.75 3.27 21.46
CA GLN A 116 12.82 2.62 20.15
C GLN A 116 13.98 1.63 20.15
N GLN A 117 13.67 0.36 19.91
CA GLN A 117 14.66 -0.70 19.74
C GLN A 117 14.63 -1.19 18.31
N ARG A 118 15.73 -1.02 17.59
CA ARG A 118 15.87 -1.54 16.22
C ARG A 118 15.81 -3.05 16.19
N LEU A 119 14.88 -3.59 15.40
CA LEU A 119 14.75 -5.00 15.07
C LEU A 119 15.60 -5.33 13.84
N LEU A 120 15.49 -4.53 12.77
CA LEU A 120 16.23 -4.73 11.53
C LEU A 120 16.47 -3.40 10.82
N GLY A 121 17.73 -3.04 10.56
CA GLY A 121 18.06 -1.82 9.82
C GLY A 121 17.67 -1.90 8.34
N LYS A 122 17.62 -0.77 7.65
CA LYS A 122 17.30 -0.67 6.21
C LYS A 122 18.12 -1.65 5.35
N ALA A 123 17.52 -2.14 4.27
CA ALA A 123 18.21 -2.96 3.29
C ALA A 123 19.38 -2.17 2.68
N PRO A 124 20.56 -2.79 2.49
CA PRO A 124 21.65 -2.16 1.77
C PRO A 124 21.23 -1.91 0.31
N LYS A 125 21.69 -0.79 -0.27
CA LYS A 125 21.45 -0.46 -1.68
C LYS A 125 22.43 -1.14 -2.63
N ASP A 126 23.62 -1.50 -2.15
CA ASP A 126 24.67 -2.11 -2.96
C ASP A 126 25.51 -3.14 -2.16
N PRO A 127 25.44 -4.44 -2.48
CA PRO A 127 24.44 -5.06 -3.35
C PRO A 127 23.06 -5.10 -2.66
N GLN A 128 22.00 -4.76 -3.38
CA GLN A 128 20.64 -4.91 -2.86
C GLN A 128 20.26 -6.40 -2.80
N PRO A 129 19.79 -6.94 -1.65
CA PRO A 129 19.35 -8.34 -1.56
C PRO A 129 18.15 -8.61 -2.46
N THR A 130 17.85 -9.87 -2.79
CA THR A 130 16.55 -10.20 -3.41
C THR A 130 15.43 -9.97 -2.40
N GLU A 131 14.21 -9.71 -2.88
CA GLU A 131 13.04 -9.55 -2.01
C GLU A 131 12.82 -10.80 -1.15
N GLY A 132 13.02 -12.00 -1.72
CA GLY A 132 13.03 -13.27 -1.00
C GLY A 132 13.97 -13.30 0.21
N LYS A 133 15.24 -12.98 -0.03
CA LYS A 133 16.25 -12.95 1.03
C LYS A 133 15.92 -11.91 2.09
N ARG A 134 15.49 -10.72 1.67
CA ARG A 134 15.17 -9.63 2.59
C ARG A 134 13.94 -9.93 3.44
N THR A 135 12.90 -10.51 2.86
CA THR A 135 11.70 -10.94 3.59
C THR A 135 12.03 -12.01 4.65
N ALA A 136 12.89 -12.97 4.33
CA ALA A 136 13.35 -13.96 5.31
C ALA A 136 14.16 -13.31 6.45
N GLN A 137 14.93 -12.25 6.20
CA GLN A 137 15.62 -11.49 7.25
C GLN A 137 14.64 -10.77 8.18
N VAL A 138 13.56 -10.19 7.65
CA VAL A 138 12.49 -9.57 8.45
C VAL A 138 11.88 -10.60 9.40
N LEU A 139 11.48 -11.76 8.87
CA LEU A 139 10.87 -12.83 9.68
C LEU A 139 11.82 -13.35 10.77
N ASN A 140 13.08 -13.63 10.42
CA ASN A 140 14.07 -14.06 11.39
C ASN A 140 14.32 -13.01 12.48
N SER A 141 14.38 -11.73 12.11
CA SER A 141 14.53 -10.65 13.09
C SER A 141 13.34 -10.61 14.06
N PHE A 142 12.11 -10.72 13.55
CA PHE A 142 10.90 -10.78 14.37
C PHE A 142 10.94 -11.95 15.35
N LEU A 143 11.24 -13.15 14.86
CA LEU A 143 11.31 -14.34 15.70
C LEU A 143 12.43 -14.26 16.76
N ASN A 144 13.58 -13.70 16.42
CA ASN A 144 14.72 -13.61 17.34
C ASN A 144 14.55 -12.53 18.42
N HIS A 145 13.87 -11.42 18.11
CA HIS A 145 13.68 -10.32 19.06
C HIS A 145 12.37 -10.43 19.85
N LEU A 146 11.33 -11.01 19.25
CA LEU A 146 9.98 -11.01 19.80
C LEU A 146 9.45 -12.42 20.10
N GLY A 147 10.10 -13.49 19.62
CA GLY A 147 9.54 -14.84 19.64
C GLY A 147 9.27 -15.44 21.02
N ASP A 148 10.00 -15.00 22.05
CA ASP A 148 9.88 -15.49 23.44
C ASP A 148 9.04 -14.56 24.33
N ARG A 149 8.39 -13.55 23.75
CA ARG A 149 7.58 -12.59 24.49
C ARG A 149 6.25 -13.19 24.88
N ASP A 150 5.81 -12.91 26.11
CA ASP A 150 4.48 -13.33 26.59
C ASP A 150 3.37 -12.39 26.07
N GLU A 151 3.72 -11.17 25.66
CA GLU A 151 2.74 -10.19 25.20
C GLU A 151 2.07 -10.65 23.89
N PRO A 152 0.73 -10.58 23.79
CA PRO A 152 0.01 -10.99 22.59
C PRO A 152 0.25 -10.05 21.40
N MET A 153 0.59 -8.80 21.69
CA MET A 153 0.89 -7.75 20.71
C MET A 153 2.06 -6.91 21.19
N VAL A 154 2.94 -6.54 20.26
CA VAL A 154 4.06 -5.64 20.51
C VAL A 154 4.02 -4.52 19.49
N THR A 155 4.05 -3.26 19.94
CA THR A 155 4.06 -2.12 19.03
C THR A 155 5.38 -2.10 18.26
N VAL A 156 5.27 -2.07 16.93
CA VAL A 156 6.40 -1.99 16.01
C VAL A 156 6.11 -0.94 14.95
N ALA A 157 7.16 -0.46 14.30
CA ALA A 157 7.03 0.43 13.16
C ALA A 157 7.98 0.03 12.06
N THR A 158 7.53 0.28 10.83
CA THR A 158 8.42 0.50 9.71
C THR A 158 8.77 1.98 9.69
N VAL A 159 10.02 2.34 9.97
CA VAL A 159 10.45 3.72 10.28
C VAL A 159 10.17 4.66 9.11
N GLY A 160 9.47 5.77 9.40
CA GLY A 160 9.05 6.75 8.40
C GLY A 160 7.91 6.28 7.51
N ARG A 161 7.25 5.16 7.84
CA ARG A 161 6.15 4.60 7.06
C ARG A 161 4.89 4.38 7.87
N HIS A 162 4.89 3.43 8.81
CA HIS A 162 3.66 3.09 9.56
C HIS A 162 3.98 2.37 10.87
N GLY A 163 3.14 2.61 11.88
CA GLY A 163 3.17 1.97 13.19
C GLY A 163 2.00 1.01 13.37
N PHE A 164 2.26 -0.17 13.91
CA PHE A 164 1.30 -1.26 13.99
C PHE A 164 1.71 -2.31 15.03
N ASN A 165 0.96 -3.41 15.14
CA ASN A 165 1.17 -4.40 16.20
C ASN A 165 1.75 -5.69 15.64
N ALA A 166 2.99 -6.01 16.01
CA ALA A 166 3.55 -7.35 15.81
C ALA A 166 2.77 -8.38 16.62
N LEU A 167 2.66 -9.60 16.08
CA LEU A 167 1.93 -10.72 16.67
C LEU A 167 2.88 -11.88 17.01
N PRO A 168 3.79 -11.73 18.00
CA PRO A 168 4.86 -12.71 18.26
C PRO A 168 4.35 -14.10 18.67
N ASN A 169 3.13 -14.17 19.20
CA ASN A 169 2.48 -15.39 19.68
C ASN A 169 1.40 -15.89 18.73
N HIS A 170 1.38 -15.42 17.48
CA HIS A 170 0.44 -15.94 16.50
C HIS A 170 0.74 -17.42 16.19
N PRO A 171 -0.25 -18.34 16.24
CA PRO A 171 -0.02 -19.79 16.11
C PRO A 171 0.69 -20.22 14.81
N SER A 172 0.60 -19.41 13.75
CA SER A 172 1.33 -19.69 12.51
C SER A 172 2.85 -19.71 12.69
N LEU A 173 3.37 -18.98 13.68
CA LEU A 173 4.80 -18.82 13.94
C LEU A 173 5.38 -19.97 14.76
N ASP A 174 4.56 -20.80 15.41
CA ASP A 174 5.01 -21.82 16.37
C ASP A 174 6.05 -22.78 15.78
N ARG A 175 5.82 -23.24 14.54
CA ARG A 175 6.75 -24.13 13.82
C ARG A 175 8.04 -23.45 13.36
N LEU A 176 8.13 -22.12 13.44
CA LEU A 176 9.32 -21.36 13.08
C LEU A 176 10.21 -21.06 14.29
N LYS A 177 9.65 -21.04 15.51
CA LYS A 177 10.39 -20.77 16.73
C LYS A 177 11.37 -21.92 17.01
N GLY A 178 12.66 -21.62 17.05
CA GLY A 178 13.70 -22.52 17.54
C GLY A 178 14.11 -22.17 18.97
N LYS A 179 14.91 -23.02 19.62
CA LYS A 179 15.45 -22.76 20.97
C LYS A 179 16.55 -21.70 20.97
N ASN A 180 17.06 -21.35 19.80
CA ASN A 180 18.11 -20.36 19.58
C ASN A 180 18.01 -19.80 18.15
N PRO A 181 18.71 -18.69 17.83
CA PRO A 181 18.65 -18.06 16.52
C PRO A 181 19.03 -18.97 15.34
N THR A 182 19.92 -19.93 15.55
CA THR A 182 20.32 -20.90 14.50
C THR A 182 19.17 -21.85 14.17
N GLU A 183 18.55 -22.44 15.18
CA GLU A 183 17.40 -23.34 14.99
C GLU A 183 16.19 -22.58 14.41
N THR A 184 15.97 -21.33 14.81
CA THR A 184 14.96 -20.45 14.20
C THR A 184 15.23 -20.25 12.71
N ALA A 185 16.48 -19.94 12.33
CA ALA A 185 16.86 -19.75 10.94
C ALA A 185 16.70 -21.04 10.12
N GLU A 186 17.05 -22.21 10.69
CA GLU A 186 16.84 -23.51 10.07
C GLU A 186 15.35 -23.81 9.85
N ASN A 187 14.49 -23.49 10.82
CA ASN A 187 13.05 -23.64 10.69
C ASN A 187 12.47 -22.70 9.63
N VAL A 188 12.90 -21.44 9.58
CA VAL A 188 12.51 -20.50 8.51
C VAL A 188 12.94 -21.04 7.14
N ASP A 189 14.18 -21.50 6.98
CA ASP A 189 14.63 -22.10 5.73
C ASP A 189 13.78 -23.32 5.34
N LYS A 190 13.53 -24.23 6.27
CA LYS A 190 12.79 -25.47 6.05
C LYS A 190 11.32 -25.25 5.71
N TYR A 191 10.62 -24.40 6.48
CA TYR A 191 9.17 -24.27 6.41
C TYR A 191 8.69 -23.12 5.52
N LEU A 192 9.57 -22.18 5.15
CA LEU A 192 9.24 -21.06 4.27
C LEU A 192 10.02 -21.12 2.96
N VAL A 193 11.36 -21.05 3.02
CA VAL A 193 12.21 -20.91 1.81
C VAL A 193 12.16 -22.17 0.95
N LYS A 194 12.53 -23.33 1.50
CA LYS A 194 12.49 -24.63 0.79
C LYS A 194 11.08 -25.04 0.38
N LYS A 195 10.06 -24.60 1.13
CA LYS A 195 8.65 -24.80 0.73
C LYS A 195 8.32 -23.97 -0.51
N GLY A 196 8.74 -22.71 -0.59
CA GLY A 196 8.61 -21.92 -1.81
C GLY A 196 9.31 -22.55 -3.01
N GLU A 197 10.54 -23.05 -2.82
CA GLU A 197 11.28 -23.79 -3.86
C GLU A 197 10.56 -25.06 -4.33
N THR A 198 9.84 -25.74 -3.43
CA THR A 198 9.02 -26.90 -3.78
C THR A 198 7.80 -26.46 -4.60
N LEU A 199 7.10 -25.41 -4.14
CA LEU A 199 5.88 -24.92 -4.78
C LEU A 199 6.14 -24.45 -6.21
N LYS A 200 7.20 -23.67 -6.45
CA LYS A 200 7.52 -23.17 -7.80
C LYS A 200 7.84 -24.27 -8.81
N ASN A 201 8.30 -25.42 -8.32
CA ASN A 201 8.68 -26.55 -9.16
C ASN A 201 7.59 -27.62 -9.26
N THR A 202 6.52 -27.52 -8.45
CA THR A 202 5.41 -28.46 -8.48
C THR A 202 4.54 -28.16 -9.70
N GLU A 203 4.47 -29.09 -10.63
CA GLU A 203 3.56 -28.98 -11.78
C GLU A 203 2.11 -29.11 -11.31
N LEU A 204 1.28 -28.16 -11.73
CA LEU A 204 -0.17 -28.27 -11.61
C LEU A 204 -0.67 -29.25 -12.67
N SER A 205 -1.68 -30.06 -12.33
CA SER A 205 -2.34 -30.90 -13.33
C SER A 205 -2.94 -30.04 -14.44
N THR A 206 -3.15 -30.62 -15.62
CA THR A 206 -3.80 -29.92 -16.75
C THR A 206 -5.13 -29.30 -16.33
N GLU A 207 -5.96 -30.07 -15.62
CA GLU A 207 -7.28 -29.62 -15.16
C GLU A 207 -7.14 -28.46 -14.18
N ARG A 208 -6.14 -28.51 -13.30
CA ARG A 208 -5.95 -27.46 -12.30
C ARG A 208 -5.39 -26.17 -12.90
N ALA A 209 -4.40 -26.29 -13.77
CA ALA A 209 -3.85 -25.17 -14.52
C ALA A 209 -4.94 -24.49 -15.37
N ALA A 210 -5.76 -25.29 -16.06
CA ALA A 210 -6.87 -24.78 -16.85
C ALA A 210 -7.95 -24.13 -15.97
N TRP A 211 -8.31 -24.72 -14.83
CA TRP A 211 -9.27 -24.11 -13.90
C TRP A 211 -8.81 -22.74 -13.38
N LEU A 212 -7.54 -22.60 -12.98
CA LEU A 212 -6.99 -21.31 -12.52
C LEU A 212 -6.98 -20.27 -13.63
N PHE A 213 -6.69 -20.70 -14.87
CA PHE A 213 -6.75 -19.86 -16.05
C PHE A 213 -8.19 -19.38 -16.33
N ASP A 214 -9.13 -20.33 -16.39
CA ASP A 214 -10.54 -20.06 -16.69
C ASP A 214 -11.14 -19.11 -15.64
N GLN A 215 -10.84 -19.29 -14.34
CA GLN A 215 -11.33 -18.37 -13.29
C GLN A 215 -10.95 -16.90 -13.52
N GLU A 216 -9.72 -16.61 -13.96
CA GLU A 216 -9.31 -15.22 -14.20
C GLU A 216 -9.91 -14.65 -15.49
N LEU A 217 -10.04 -15.47 -16.54
CA LEU A 217 -10.64 -15.05 -17.81
C LEU A 217 -12.15 -14.85 -17.67
N ASP A 218 -12.87 -15.77 -17.03
CA ASP A 218 -14.30 -15.67 -16.78
C ASP A 218 -14.64 -14.42 -15.96
N ASN A 219 -13.88 -14.17 -14.87
CA ASN A 219 -14.05 -12.95 -14.09
C ASN A 219 -13.78 -11.69 -14.93
N ALA A 220 -12.84 -11.72 -15.87
CA ALA A 220 -12.61 -10.59 -16.75
C ALA A 220 -13.75 -10.41 -17.78
N ILE A 221 -14.27 -11.50 -18.34
CA ILE A 221 -15.38 -11.50 -19.29
C ILE A 221 -16.64 -10.94 -18.64
N GLU A 222 -16.98 -11.42 -17.44
CA GLU A 222 -18.16 -10.96 -16.68
C GLU A 222 -18.14 -9.47 -16.35
N ASN A 223 -16.96 -8.85 -16.26
CA ASN A 223 -16.79 -7.47 -15.82
C ASN A 223 -16.29 -6.52 -16.92
N CYS A 224 -16.12 -6.99 -18.16
CA CYS A 224 -15.67 -6.15 -19.27
C CYS A 224 -16.82 -5.45 -19.99
N ASP A 225 -16.51 -4.35 -20.69
CA ASP A 225 -17.45 -3.79 -21.67
C ASP A 225 -17.57 -4.77 -22.85
N SER A 226 -18.76 -4.90 -23.43
CA SER A 226 -19.06 -5.89 -24.49
C SER A 226 -18.14 -5.80 -25.73
N GLU A 227 -17.55 -4.64 -25.99
CA GLU A 227 -16.57 -4.46 -27.08
C GLU A 227 -15.27 -5.26 -26.88
N PHE A 228 -14.96 -5.67 -25.64
CA PHE A 228 -13.74 -6.39 -25.28
C PHE A 228 -13.93 -7.91 -25.16
N GLU A 229 -15.18 -8.37 -25.13
CA GLU A 229 -15.51 -9.79 -24.90
C GLU A 229 -14.84 -10.71 -25.92
N ALA A 230 -14.87 -10.32 -27.20
CA ALA A 230 -14.25 -11.09 -28.28
C ALA A 230 -12.72 -11.24 -28.13
N ASP A 231 -12.03 -10.24 -27.59
CA ASP A 231 -10.58 -10.30 -27.35
C ASP A 231 -10.27 -11.30 -26.24
N LEU A 232 -11.06 -11.29 -25.15
CA LEU A 232 -10.91 -12.21 -24.03
C LEU A 232 -11.26 -13.66 -24.43
N VAL A 233 -12.35 -13.87 -25.17
CA VAL A 233 -12.74 -15.20 -25.66
C VAL A 233 -11.68 -15.77 -26.62
N ASN A 234 -11.14 -14.95 -27.51
CA ASN A 234 -10.06 -15.40 -28.39
C ASN A 234 -8.77 -15.70 -27.60
N GLY A 235 -8.41 -14.85 -26.64
CA GLY A 235 -7.28 -15.08 -25.74
C GLY A 235 -7.42 -16.38 -24.95
N ALA A 236 -8.60 -16.65 -24.41
CA ALA A 236 -8.94 -17.90 -23.72
C ALA A 236 -8.73 -19.10 -24.65
N ARG A 237 -9.27 -19.07 -25.86
CA ARG A 237 -9.11 -20.16 -26.83
C ARG A 237 -7.65 -20.44 -27.21
N THR A 238 -6.83 -19.40 -27.33
CA THR A 238 -5.43 -19.54 -27.81
C THR A 238 -4.46 -19.95 -26.73
N HIS A 239 -4.67 -19.52 -25.48
CA HIS A 239 -3.67 -19.65 -24.42
C HIS A 239 -4.08 -20.57 -23.27
N ARG A 240 -5.29 -21.13 -23.30
CA ARG A 240 -5.77 -22.04 -22.25
C ARG A 240 -4.82 -23.23 -22.10
N PRO A 241 -4.33 -23.51 -20.88
CA PRO A 241 -3.50 -24.68 -20.59
C PRO A 241 -4.11 -26.01 -21.08
N THR A 242 -3.33 -26.79 -21.83
CA THR A 242 -3.69 -28.15 -22.31
C THR A 242 -2.83 -29.26 -21.70
N ASP A 243 -1.77 -28.89 -21.00
CA ASP A 243 -0.80 -29.80 -20.39
C ASP A 243 -0.49 -29.35 -18.96
N LYS A 244 0.06 -30.28 -18.17
CA LYS A 244 0.62 -29.95 -16.86
C LYS A 244 1.70 -28.88 -16.99
N MET A 245 1.72 -27.93 -16.07
CA MET A 245 2.68 -26.83 -16.12
C MET A 245 2.97 -26.25 -14.73
N LYS A 246 4.11 -25.57 -14.60
CA LYS A 246 4.50 -24.88 -13.37
C LYS A 246 3.67 -23.61 -13.14
N PRO A 247 3.55 -23.11 -11.89
CA PRO A 247 2.77 -21.91 -11.58
C PRO A 247 3.15 -20.67 -12.41
N GLU A 248 4.45 -20.46 -12.66
CA GLU A 248 4.93 -19.35 -13.50
C GLU A 248 4.36 -19.43 -14.93
N ALA A 249 4.28 -20.64 -15.50
CA ALA A 249 3.74 -20.86 -16.84
C ALA A 249 2.22 -20.62 -16.89
N VAL A 250 1.47 -20.99 -15.84
CA VAL A 250 0.05 -20.64 -15.72
C VAL A 250 -0.12 -19.12 -15.70
N ASN A 251 0.64 -18.41 -14.85
CA ASN A 251 0.55 -16.95 -14.76
C ASN A 251 0.93 -16.26 -16.09
N ARG A 252 1.88 -16.84 -16.84
CA ARG A 252 2.24 -16.38 -18.19
C ARG A 252 1.11 -16.64 -19.20
N ALA A 253 0.50 -17.81 -19.20
CA ALA A 253 -0.63 -18.12 -20.07
C ALA A 253 -1.79 -17.13 -19.87
N ILE A 254 -2.14 -16.81 -18.62
CA ILE A 254 -3.18 -15.80 -18.30
C ILE A 254 -2.74 -14.41 -18.80
N LYS A 255 -1.45 -14.07 -18.66
CA LYS A 255 -0.91 -12.77 -19.13
C LYS A 255 -1.13 -12.62 -20.63
N ASP A 256 -0.73 -13.65 -21.37
CA ASP A 256 -0.75 -13.63 -22.82
C ASP A 256 -2.19 -13.63 -23.34
N ALA A 257 -3.09 -14.38 -22.70
CA ALA A 257 -4.52 -14.40 -22.99
C ALA A 257 -5.19 -13.02 -22.85
N MET A 258 -4.76 -12.21 -21.87
CA MET A 258 -5.37 -10.92 -21.57
C MET A 258 -4.64 -9.72 -22.19
N ALA A 259 -3.53 -9.95 -22.89
CA ALA A 259 -2.64 -8.87 -23.35
C ALA A 259 -3.37 -7.88 -24.28
N THR A 260 -4.09 -8.38 -25.30
CA THR A 260 -4.83 -7.52 -26.24
C THR A 260 -5.96 -6.76 -25.55
N TYR A 261 -6.66 -7.42 -24.62
CA TYR A 261 -7.71 -6.77 -23.83
C TYR A 261 -7.14 -5.60 -23.01
N TYR A 262 -6.06 -5.81 -22.26
CA TYR A 262 -5.48 -4.76 -21.42
C TYR A 262 -4.89 -3.61 -22.23
N ASP A 263 -4.24 -3.88 -23.37
CA ASP A 263 -3.74 -2.84 -24.27
C ASP A 263 -4.88 -1.91 -24.74
N LYS A 264 -5.98 -2.49 -25.22
CA LYS A 264 -7.13 -1.72 -25.73
C LYS A 264 -7.87 -1.00 -24.60
N LEU A 265 -8.07 -1.64 -23.45
CA LEU A 265 -8.69 -1.02 -22.28
C LEU A 265 -7.87 0.17 -21.78
N ALA A 266 -6.55 0.01 -21.65
CA ALA A 266 -5.64 1.08 -21.24
C ALA A 266 -5.68 2.24 -22.24
N ARG A 267 -5.72 1.97 -23.55
CA ARG A 267 -5.86 2.99 -24.59
C ARG A 267 -7.20 3.73 -24.48
N LYS A 268 -8.33 3.02 -24.31
CA LYS A 268 -9.66 3.62 -24.12
C LYS A 268 -9.67 4.57 -22.92
N LYS A 269 -9.16 4.12 -21.78
CA LYS A 269 -9.12 4.90 -20.53
C LYS A 269 -8.13 6.07 -20.61
N ALA A 270 -6.99 5.91 -21.27
CA ALA A 270 -6.03 6.99 -21.50
C ALA A 270 -6.63 8.08 -22.41
N ASN A 271 -7.37 7.71 -23.45
CA ASN A 271 -8.07 8.68 -24.31
C ASN A 271 -9.18 9.42 -23.55
N ALA A 272 -9.96 8.73 -22.72
CA ALA A 272 -10.98 9.37 -21.88
C ALA A 272 -10.35 10.35 -20.87
N TRP A 273 -9.21 9.97 -20.26
CA TRP A 273 -8.43 10.86 -19.41
C TRP A 273 -7.96 12.10 -20.15
N LYS A 274 -7.42 11.94 -21.38
CA LYS A 274 -7.00 13.07 -22.21
C LYS A 274 -8.14 14.07 -22.45
N VAL A 275 -9.32 13.59 -22.85
CA VAL A 275 -10.49 14.46 -23.08
C VAL A 275 -10.87 15.25 -21.83
N LYS A 276 -10.75 14.63 -20.64
CA LYS A 276 -11.01 15.31 -19.36
C LYS A 276 -9.97 16.39 -19.06
N GLU A 277 -8.68 16.11 -19.19
CA GLU A 277 -7.63 17.10 -18.91
C GLU A 277 -7.71 18.28 -19.89
N GLU A 278 -8.01 18.02 -21.17
CA GLU A 278 -8.19 19.05 -22.19
C GLU A 278 -9.42 19.93 -21.91
N SER A 279 -10.52 19.36 -21.40
CA SER A 279 -11.70 20.14 -21.00
C SER A 279 -11.47 20.98 -19.75
N GLU A 280 -10.51 20.58 -18.90
CA GLU A 280 -10.02 21.34 -17.73
C GLU A 280 -8.92 22.35 -18.11
N GLY A 281 -8.64 22.52 -19.41
CA GLY A 281 -7.72 23.54 -19.94
C GLY A 281 -6.26 23.12 -19.96
N ARG A 282 -5.94 21.87 -19.65
CA ARG A 282 -4.57 21.34 -19.71
C ARG A 282 -4.30 20.71 -21.07
N ALA A 283 -3.26 21.18 -21.77
CA ALA A 283 -2.78 20.51 -22.98
C ALA A 283 -2.15 19.14 -22.64
N VAL A 284 -2.56 18.09 -23.35
CA VAL A 284 -2.03 16.74 -23.20
C VAL A 284 -1.20 16.35 -24.42
N THR A 285 0.09 16.07 -24.20
CA THR A 285 0.99 15.66 -25.27
C THR A 285 0.83 14.17 -25.62
N ALA A 286 1.44 13.74 -26.73
CA ALA A 286 1.51 12.33 -27.07
C ALA A 286 2.32 11.52 -26.04
N GLU A 287 3.35 12.12 -25.45
CA GLU A 287 4.16 11.51 -24.39
C GLU A 287 3.33 11.30 -23.12
N ASP A 288 2.56 12.31 -22.70
CA ASP A 288 1.64 12.21 -21.56
C ASP A 288 0.63 11.08 -21.74
N LEU A 289 0.03 11.00 -22.94
CA LEU A 289 -0.94 9.97 -23.28
C LEU A 289 -0.30 8.57 -23.23
N ASN A 290 0.91 8.42 -23.78
CA ASN A 290 1.63 7.15 -23.75
C ASN A 290 2.01 6.75 -22.31
N LYS A 291 2.52 7.68 -21.52
CA LYS A 291 2.84 7.47 -20.09
C LYS A 291 1.60 7.06 -19.31
N LYS A 292 0.46 7.71 -19.55
CA LYS A 292 -0.81 7.35 -18.91
C LYS A 292 -1.27 5.94 -19.32
N LYS A 293 -1.21 5.61 -20.61
CA LYS A 293 -1.55 4.27 -21.12
C LYS A 293 -0.68 3.20 -20.46
N THR A 294 0.64 3.35 -20.49
CA THR A 294 1.59 2.40 -19.87
C THR A 294 1.35 2.24 -18.37
N THR A 295 1.03 3.34 -17.67
CA THR A 295 0.70 3.30 -16.23
C THR A 295 -0.59 2.49 -15.98
N LEU A 296 -1.63 2.71 -16.78
CA LEU A 296 -2.91 1.98 -16.67
C LEU A 296 -2.73 0.50 -16.99
N GLU A 297 -2.05 0.17 -18.09
CA GLU A 297 -1.77 -1.20 -18.50
C GLU A 297 -0.95 -1.94 -17.45
N GLY A 298 0.11 -1.31 -16.92
CA GLY A 298 0.90 -1.86 -15.82
C GLY A 298 0.05 -2.12 -14.57
N GLY A 299 -0.83 -1.18 -14.21
CA GLY A 299 -1.76 -1.36 -13.08
C GLY A 299 -2.71 -2.54 -13.25
N TYR A 300 -3.25 -2.75 -14.47
CA TYR A 300 -4.09 -3.92 -14.76
C TYR A 300 -3.32 -5.23 -14.67
N VAL A 301 -2.12 -5.27 -15.26
CA VAL A 301 -1.23 -6.44 -15.22
C VAL A 301 -0.89 -6.80 -13.78
N THR A 302 -0.45 -5.82 -12.96
CA THR A 302 -0.13 -6.03 -11.54
C THR A 302 -1.35 -6.48 -10.74
N SER A 303 -2.51 -5.86 -10.92
CA SER A 303 -3.74 -6.24 -10.23
C SER A 303 -4.12 -7.70 -10.51
N ARG A 304 -4.02 -8.12 -11.77
CA ARG A 304 -4.25 -9.50 -12.20
C ARG A 304 -3.21 -10.46 -11.65
N GLU A 305 -1.93 -10.13 -11.74
CA GLU A 305 -0.86 -10.96 -11.16
C GLU A 305 -1.06 -11.17 -9.66
N ASN A 306 -1.49 -10.15 -8.94
CA ASN A 306 -1.77 -10.28 -7.50
C ASN A 306 -2.92 -11.26 -7.22
N ARG A 307 -4.01 -11.23 -8.02
CA ARG A 307 -5.11 -12.20 -7.88
C ARG A 307 -4.67 -13.62 -8.21
N ALA A 308 -3.97 -13.81 -9.34
CA ALA A 308 -3.46 -15.10 -9.76
C ALA A 308 -2.52 -15.70 -8.71
N LYS A 309 -1.60 -14.91 -8.16
CA LYS A 309 -0.71 -15.34 -7.06
C LYS A 309 -1.48 -15.69 -5.79
N SER A 310 -2.48 -14.89 -5.41
CA SER A 310 -3.33 -15.20 -4.25
C SER A 310 -4.09 -16.51 -4.43
N ALA A 311 -4.58 -16.79 -5.65
CA ALA A 311 -5.25 -18.04 -5.96
C ALA A 311 -4.29 -19.22 -5.88
N LEU A 312 -3.07 -19.09 -6.42
CA LEU A 312 -2.01 -20.09 -6.36
C LEU A 312 -1.58 -20.39 -4.91
N ILE A 313 -1.44 -19.38 -4.05
CA ILE A 313 -1.09 -19.58 -2.63
C ILE A 313 -2.12 -20.45 -1.93
N ARG A 314 -3.40 -20.08 -2.08
CA ARG A 314 -4.51 -20.79 -1.47
C ARG A 314 -4.61 -22.21 -2.00
N ASP A 315 -4.48 -22.37 -3.31
CA ASP A 315 -4.61 -23.65 -3.99
C ASP A 315 -3.50 -24.63 -3.62
N MET A 316 -2.26 -24.17 -3.71
CA MET A 316 -1.10 -25.02 -3.49
C MET A 316 -0.78 -25.22 -2.01
N GLY A 317 -1.60 -24.65 -1.11
CA GLY A 317 -1.43 -24.76 0.34
C GLY A 317 -0.13 -24.14 0.83
N ALA A 318 0.25 -22.99 0.24
CA ALA A 318 1.49 -22.33 0.63
C ALA A 318 1.43 -21.92 2.12
N PRO A 319 2.51 -22.13 2.89
CA PRO A 319 2.53 -21.80 4.30
C PRO A 319 2.46 -20.28 4.50
N GLU A 320 1.53 -19.85 5.35
CA GLU A 320 1.35 -18.44 5.72
C GLU A 320 1.82 -18.19 7.15
N PHE A 321 2.60 -17.13 7.36
CA PHE A 321 3.13 -16.72 8.65
C PHE A 321 2.71 -15.29 8.95
N VAL A 322 1.73 -15.13 9.84
CA VAL A 322 1.25 -13.82 10.27
C VAL A 322 2.28 -13.20 11.19
N ILE A 323 2.76 -11.99 10.85
CA ILE A 323 3.79 -11.29 11.63
C ILE A 323 3.25 -10.03 12.32
N ALA A 324 2.19 -9.41 11.78
CA ALA A 324 1.62 -8.19 12.36
C ALA A 324 0.15 -7.99 11.99
N ASP A 325 -0.60 -7.36 12.88
CA ASP A 325 -1.85 -6.67 12.59
C ASP A 325 -1.52 -5.23 12.20
N THR A 326 -1.89 -4.81 10.98
CA THR A 326 -1.51 -3.49 10.46
C THR A 326 -2.34 -2.37 11.07
N ASN A 327 -3.35 -2.71 11.90
CA ASN A 327 -4.38 -1.82 12.39
C ASN A 327 -5.15 -1.13 11.25
N TRP A 328 -5.15 -1.74 10.06
CA TRP A 328 -5.95 -1.29 8.91
C TRP A 328 -7.17 -2.18 8.74
N GLY A 329 -8.21 -1.61 8.14
CA GLY A 329 -9.53 -2.23 8.02
C GLY A 329 -10.57 -1.43 8.81
N GLY A 330 -11.80 -1.92 8.82
CA GLY A 330 -12.91 -1.31 9.54
C GLY A 330 -13.65 -2.31 10.44
N PRO A 331 -14.91 -2.02 10.81
CA PRO A 331 -15.70 -2.92 11.63
C PRO A 331 -15.96 -4.30 10.99
N GLY A 332 -15.85 -4.40 9.67
CA GLY A 332 -16.16 -5.61 8.90
C GLY A 332 -14.95 -6.35 8.35
N ASP A 333 -13.74 -5.78 8.45
CA ASP A 333 -12.51 -6.39 7.94
C ASP A 333 -11.27 -5.91 8.70
N LYS A 334 -10.19 -6.68 8.64
CA LYS A 334 -8.88 -6.25 9.10
C LYS A 334 -7.77 -6.72 8.18
N THR A 335 -6.67 -6.00 8.16
CA THR A 335 -5.49 -6.34 7.35
C THR A 335 -4.35 -6.81 8.25
N LEU A 336 -3.77 -7.93 7.88
CA LEU A 336 -2.58 -8.50 8.53
C LEU A 336 -1.39 -8.45 7.57
N PHE A 337 -0.19 -8.25 8.09
CA PHE A 337 1.02 -8.63 7.37
C PHE A 337 1.31 -10.12 7.56
N VAL A 338 1.45 -10.79 6.42
CA VAL A 338 1.70 -12.22 6.32
C VAL A 338 2.92 -12.44 5.44
N ILE A 339 3.84 -13.28 5.87
CA ILE A 339 4.94 -13.75 5.03
C ILE A 339 4.57 -15.14 4.50
N ALA A 340 4.60 -15.30 3.18
CA ALA A 340 4.32 -16.56 2.49
C ALA A 340 5.16 -16.64 1.21
N PRO A 341 5.52 -17.85 0.75
CA PRO A 341 6.25 -17.98 -0.50
C PRO A 341 5.34 -17.69 -1.70
N ASP A 342 5.83 -16.92 -2.67
CA ASP A 342 5.17 -16.74 -3.97
C ASP A 342 5.35 -18.02 -4.80
N PRO A 343 4.27 -18.75 -5.14
CA PRO A 343 4.39 -20.01 -5.89
C PRO A 343 4.97 -19.84 -7.29
N THR A 344 5.02 -18.63 -7.85
CA THR A 344 5.59 -18.38 -9.18
C THR A 344 7.12 -18.24 -9.17
N THR A 345 7.70 -17.73 -8.08
CA THR A 345 9.15 -17.49 -7.95
C THR A 345 9.81 -18.41 -6.92
N GLY A 346 9.02 -18.94 -5.98
CA GLY A 346 9.44 -19.62 -4.75
C GLY A 346 10.03 -18.71 -3.69
N GLU A 347 10.17 -17.42 -3.96
CA GLU A 347 10.70 -16.47 -2.99
C GLU A 347 9.65 -16.13 -1.91
N PRO A 348 10.05 -16.06 -0.64
CA PRO A 348 9.20 -15.47 0.40
C PRO A 348 8.94 -14.00 0.11
N ILE A 349 7.69 -13.56 0.13
CA ILE A 349 7.37 -12.13 0.08
C ILE A 349 6.40 -11.76 1.19
N MET A 350 6.32 -10.46 1.47
CA MET A 350 5.35 -9.91 2.40
C MET A 350 4.03 -9.64 1.68
N TRP A 351 2.93 -10.08 2.30
CA TRP A 351 1.57 -9.95 1.82
C TRP A 351 0.73 -9.16 2.83
N LYS A 352 -0.24 -8.41 2.31
CA LYS A 352 -1.39 -7.89 3.04
C LYS A 352 -2.51 -8.93 2.92
N LYS A 353 -2.97 -9.46 4.05
CA LYS A 353 -4.10 -10.38 4.13
C LYS A 353 -5.31 -9.68 4.72
N THR A 354 -6.38 -9.53 3.93
CA THR A 354 -7.64 -8.95 4.40
C THR A 354 -8.56 -10.04 4.93
N LEU A 355 -9.07 -9.92 6.16
CA LEU A 355 -9.91 -10.89 6.85
C LEU A 355 -11.23 -10.24 7.33
N PRO A 356 -12.40 -10.78 6.96
CA PRO A 356 -12.67 -11.66 5.81
C PRO A 356 -12.39 -10.94 4.47
N PRO A 357 -12.17 -11.64 3.33
CA PRO A 357 -12.37 -13.08 3.09
C PRO A 357 -11.11 -13.96 3.20
N GLY A 358 -9.94 -13.38 3.53
CA GLY A 358 -8.64 -14.05 3.51
C GLY A 358 -7.85 -13.85 2.22
N SER A 359 -8.19 -12.83 1.42
CA SER A 359 -7.47 -12.51 0.18
C SER A 359 -6.08 -11.96 0.48
N LEU A 360 -5.09 -12.36 -0.31
CA LEU A 360 -3.71 -11.90 -0.22
C LEU A 360 -3.38 -10.95 -1.37
N ARG A 361 -2.61 -9.90 -1.06
CA ARG A 361 -2.00 -9.02 -2.05
C ARG A 361 -0.56 -8.72 -1.62
N PRO A 362 0.44 -8.68 -2.53
CA PRO A 362 1.78 -8.28 -2.15
C PRO A 362 1.77 -6.93 -1.44
N ALA A 363 2.47 -6.81 -0.32
CA ALA A 363 2.54 -5.57 0.44
C ALA A 363 3.35 -4.50 -0.31
N GLY A 364 4.34 -4.95 -1.08
CA GLY A 364 5.32 -4.14 -1.78
C GLY A 364 6.69 -4.22 -1.09
N ARG A 365 7.75 -4.19 -1.90
CA ARG A 365 9.14 -4.36 -1.46
C ARG A 365 9.59 -3.34 -0.41
N GLN A 366 9.02 -2.15 -0.44
CA GLN A 366 9.33 -1.08 0.51
C GLN A 366 9.10 -1.49 1.97
N TRP A 367 8.11 -2.35 2.24
CA TRP A 367 7.82 -2.84 3.59
C TRP A 367 8.92 -3.75 4.14
N VAL A 368 9.66 -4.43 3.27
CA VAL A 368 10.78 -5.28 3.70
C VAL A 368 12.12 -4.55 3.64
N ASP A 369 12.26 -3.58 2.73
CA ASP A 369 13.52 -2.83 2.55
C ASP A 369 13.72 -1.73 3.61
N ASP A 370 12.65 -1.20 4.20
CA ASP A 370 12.75 -0.19 5.25
C ASP A 370 13.26 -0.76 6.60
N GLU A 371 13.53 0.15 7.53
CA GLU A 371 13.95 -0.17 8.89
C GLU A 371 12.75 -0.54 9.75
N TRP A 372 12.95 -1.53 10.62
CA TRP A 372 11.97 -2.06 11.53
C TRP A 372 12.41 -1.85 12.98
N GLU A 373 11.52 -1.31 13.79
CA GLU A 373 11.77 -1.01 15.19
C GLU A 373 10.61 -1.50 16.06
N GLN A 374 10.93 -1.91 17.28
CA GLN A 374 9.98 -2.06 18.37
C GLN A 374 9.88 -0.74 19.11
N ILE A 375 8.67 -0.40 19.54
CA ILE A 375 8.40 0.75 20.38
C ILE A 375 7.88 0.24 21.74
N SER A 376 8.48 0.70 22.85
CA SER A 376 8.16 0.23 24.21
C SER A 376 8.41 1.25 25.30
#